data_AF-A0A6L5EL75-F1
#
_entry.id   AF-A0A6L5EL75-F1
#
_cell.length_a   1.000
_cell.length_b   1.000
_cell.length_c   1.000
_cell.angle_alpha   90.00
_cell.angle_beta   90.00
_cell.angle_gamma   90.00
#
_symmetry.space_group_name_H-M   'P 1'
#
loop_
_entity.id
_entity.type
_entity.pdbx_description
1 polymer ?
#
loop_
_entity_poly.entity_id
_entity_poly.type
_entity_poly.pdbx_seq_one_letter_code
_entity_poly.pdbx_strand_id
1 'polypeptide(L)' 'LSVGGIITLDEIHTANTACPVNGAVSRDASGAILSCQSGLWVLVGSPEGSYATVGSFKGTYSGINTTGKQYRLYVW' A
#
# COMPACT_ATOMS: atom_id res chain seq x y z
N LEU A 1 27.86 -15.97 -6.10
CA LEU A 1 26.88 -16.48 -7.10
C LEU A 1 26.28 -15.26 -7.78
N SER A 2 26.41 -15.12 -9.09
CA SER A 2 25.69 -14.09 -9.85
C SER A 2 24.58 -14.79 -10.61
N VAL A 3 23.36 -14.27 -10.54
CA VAL A 3 22.23 -14.81 -11.30
C VAL A 3 22.07 -13.99 -12.58
N GLY A 4 22.26 -14.65 -13.73
CA GLY A 4 22.06 -14.06 -15.06
C GLY A 4 20.71 -14.42 -15.69
N GLY A 5 19.73 -14.89 -14.90
CA GLY A 5 18.46 -15.42 -15.38
C GLY A 5 17.31 -15.27 -14.36
N ILE A 6 16.24 -16.04 -14.52
CA ILE A 6 15.06 -16.00 -13.65
C ILE A 6 15.31 -16.82 -12.38
N ILE A 7 14.96 -16.26 -11.22
CA ILE A 7 14.93 -16.98 -9.94
C ILE A 7 13.50 -17.40 -9.66
N THR A 8 13.26 -18.70 -9.57
CA THR A 8 12.00 -19.27 -9.11
C THR A 8 12.12 -19.71 -7.66
N LEU A 9 11.05 -19.51 -6.89
CA LEU A 9 10.99 -19.88 -5.49
C LEU A 9 10.01 -21.04 -5.31
N ASP A 10 10.40 -22.04 -4.54
CA ASP A 10 9.59 -23.24 -4.32
C ASP A 10 8.36 -22.93 -3.47
N GLU A 11 8.56 -22.17 -2.41
CA GLU A 11 7.52 -21.82 -1.45
C GLU A 11 6.96 -20.41 -1.68
N ILE A 12 5.74 -20.23 -1.18
CA ILE A 12 5.10 -18.93 -1.02
C ILE A 12 4.82 -18.66 0.46
N HIS A 13 4.80 -17.40 0.85
CA HIS A 13 4.46 -16.99 2.22
C HIS A 13 3.45 -15.85 2.23
N THR A 14 2.92 -15.57 3.41
CA THR A 14 1.97 -14.48 3.64
C THR A 14 2.67 -13.33 4.34
N ALA A 15 2.37 -12.10 3.92
CA ALA A 15 2.87 -10.91 4.60
C ALA A 15 2.49 -10.90 6.09
N ASN A 16 3.34 -10.28 6.90
CA ASN A 16 3.17 -10.15 8.36
C ASN A 16 3.15 -11.49 9.13
N THR A 17 3.66 -12.56 8.53
CA THR A 17 3.92 -13.85 9.21
C THR A 17 5.40 -14.01 9.54
N ALA A 18 5.72 -14.89 10.49
CA ALA A 18 7.09 -15.15 10.90
C ALA A 18 7.94 -15.71 9.74
N CYS A 19 9.17 -15.23 9.62
CA CYS A 19 10.13 -15.70 8.64
C CYS A 19 11.42 -16.23 9.29
N PRO A 20 12.11 -17.18 8.65
CA PRO A 20 13.19 -17.93 9.29
C PRO A 20 14.48 -17.13 9.46
N VAL A 21 14.83 -16.24 8.52
CA VAL A 21 16.09 -15.48 8.53
C VAL A 21 15.94 -14.12 7.84
N ASN A 22 16.36 -13.06 8.54
CA ASN A 22 16.37 -11.70 7.98
C ASN A 22 17.17 -11.63 6.68
N GLY A 23 16.59 -11.01 5.65
CA GLY A 23 17.16 -10.94 4.30
C GLY A 23 16.73 -12.08 3.36
N ALA A 24 16.00 -13.10 3.84
CA ALA A 24 15.37 -14.06 2.94
C ALA A 24 14.38 -13.37 1.99
N VAL A 25 14.30 -13.87 0.76
CA VAL A 25 13.35 -13.40 -0.26
C VAL A 25 12.36 -14.52 -0.53
N SER A 26 11.07 -14.16 -0.57
CA SER A 26 9.98 -15.07 -0.94
C SER A 26 8.99 -14.36 -1.88
N ARG A 27 7.88 -15.01 -2.20
CA ARG A 27 6.73 -14.39 -2.88
C ARG A 27 5.42 -14.80 -2.22
N ASP A 28 4.37 -14.01 -2.40
CA ASP A 28 3.02 -14.42 -2.02
C ASP A 28 2.29 -15.21 -3.13
N ALA A 29 1.05 -15.62 -2.87
CA ALA A 29 0.23 -16.35 -3.83
C ALA A 29 -0.07 -15.58 -5.13
N SER A 30 -0.02 -14.24 -5.08
CA SER A 30 -0.21 -13.36 -6.24
C SER A 30 1.09 -13.10 -7.01
N GLY A 31 2.23 -13.55 -6.47
CA GLY A 31 3.56 -13.33 -7.02
C GLY A 31 4.23 -12.03 -6.55
N ALA A 32 3.67 -11.32 -5.58
CA ALA A 32 4.32 -10.14 -5.00
C ALA A 32 5.56 -10.56 -4.20
N ILE A 33 6.64 -9.80 -4.32
CA ILE A 33 7.92 -10.12 -3.66
C ILE A 33 7.81 -9.82 -2.16
N LEU A 34 8.28 -10.76 -1.35
CA LEU A 34 8.41 -10.62 0.10
C LEU A 34 9.89 -10.60 0.49
N SER A 35 10.23 -9.78 1.48
CA SER A 35 11.54 -9.75 2.12
C SER A 35 11.38 -9.95 3.62
N CYS A 36 12.17 -10.85 4.20
CA CYS A 36 12.17 -11.07 5.64
C CYS A 36 12.91 -9.92 6.35
N GLN A 37 12.18 -9.12 7.13
CA GLN A 37 12.74 -8.01 7.89
C GLN A 37 12.26 -8.10 9.34
N SER A 38 13.21 -8.01 10.28
CA SER A 38 12.95 -8.11 11.71
C SER A 38 12.14 -9.37 12.11
N GLY A 39 12.36 -10.49 11.42
CA GLY A 39 11.68 -11.76 11.67
C GLY A 39 10.27 -11.87 11.08
N LEU A 40 9.82 -10.92 10.26
CA LEU A 40 8.54 -10.96 9.56
C LEU A 40 8.69 -10.87 8.04
N TRP A 41 7.84 -11.57 7.30
CA TRP A 41 7.69 -11.38 5.85
C TRP A 41 7.04 -10.02 5.57
N VAL A 42 7.78 -9.12 4.92
CA VAL A 42 7.32 -7.79 4.53
C VAL A 42 7.19 -7.72 3.02
N LEU A 43 6.09 -7.15 2.54
CA LEU A 43 5.89 -6.87 1.11
C LEU A 43 6.92 -5.83 0.63
N VAL A 44 7.65 -6.20 -0.43
CA VAL A 44 8.61 -5.31 -1.07
C VAL A 44 7.85 -4.45 -2.06
N GLY A 45 7.80 -3.14 -1.78
CA GLY A 45 7.07 -2.20 -2.62
C GLY A 45 5.55 -2.23 -2.42
N SER A 46 5.08 -2.58 -1.21
CA SER A 46 3.67 -2.47 -0.83
C SER A 46 3.05 -1.20 -1.41
N PRO A 47 1.97 -1.29 -2.21
CA PRO A 47 1.23 -0.12 -2.69
C PRO A 47 0.46 0.57 -1.56
N GLU A 48 0.49 0.00 -0.35
CA GLU A 48 -0.01 0.60 0.87
C GLU A 48 0.92 1.76 1.25
N GLY A 49 0.78 2.87 0.51
CA GLY A 49 1.29 4.15 0.96
C GLY A 49 0.73 4.46 2.34
N SER A 50 1.43 5.30 3.10
CA SER A 50 0.86 5.82 4.35
C SER A 50 -0.40 6.60 4.05
N TYR A 51 -1.56 6.01 4.34
CA TYR A 51 -2.82 6.72 4.36
C TYR A 51 -2.85 7.56 5.64
N ALA A 52 -2.67 8.87 5.49
CA ALA A 52 -2.90 9.80 6.58
C ALA A 52 -4.39 10.16 6.62
N THR A 53 -5.01 10.02 7.80
CA THR A 53 -6.35 10.56 8.04
C THR A 53 -6.28 12.09 7.98
N VAL A 54 -6.74 12.67 6.87
CA VAL A 54 -6.74 14.13 6.66
C VAL A 54 -7.93 14.84 7.32
N GLY A 55 -8.89 14.06 7.84
CA GLY A 55 -10.09 14.55 8.53
C GLY A 55 -11.29 13.63 8.29
N SER A 56 -12.42 13.99 8.91
CA SER A 56 -13.70 13.30 8.70
C SER A 56 -14.51 13.96 7.59
N PHE A 57 -15.26 13.16 6.82
CA PHE A 57 -16.27 13.66 5.90
C PHE A 57 -17.32 14.48 6.68
N LYS A 58 -17.47 15.76 6.34
CA LYS A 58 -18.45 16.67 6.97
C LYS A 58 -19.75 16.78 6.17
N GLY A 59 -19.71 16.56 4.86
CA GLY A 59 -20.87 16.65 3.97
C GLY A 59 -20.51 17.07 2.55
N THR A 60 -21.44 16.92 1.63
CA THR A 60 -21.33 17.39 0.24
C THR A 60 -22.30 18.53 0.01
N TYR A 61 -21.82 19.65 -0.54
CA TYR A 61 -22.67 20.73 -1.03
C TYR A 61 -22.69 20.73 -2.55
N SER A 62 -23.88 20.86 -3.15
CA SER A 62 -24.07 20.97 -4.60
C SER A 62 -25.00 22.14 -4.91
N GLY A 63 -24.62 23.00 -5.86
CA GLY A 63 -25.39 24.14 -6.32
C GLY A 63 -24.84 24.72 -7.63
N ILE A 64 -25.71 25.28 -8.47
CA ILE A 64 -25.38 25.83 -9.79
C ILE A 64 -25.50 27.36 -9.77
N ASN A 65 -24.43 28.08 -10.17
CA ASN A 65 -24.42 29.54 -10.19
C ASN A 65 -24.75 30.02 -11.59
N THR A 66 -25.93 30.59 -11.77
CA THR A 66 -26.31 31.20 -13.05
C THR A 66 -25.99 32.69 -13.10
N THR A 67 -25.50 33.27 -12.01
CA THR A 67 -25.27 34.73 -11.87
C THR A 67 -23.84 35.17 -12.21
N GLY A 68 -22.90 34.23 -12.33
CA GLY A 68 -21.47 34.51 -12.52
C GLY A 68 -20.74 35.10 -11.30
N LYS A 69 -21.45 35.29 -10.19
CA LYS A 69 -20.87 35.80 -8.93
C LYS A 69 -20.24 34.68 -8.11
N GLN A 70 -19.27 35.02 -7.27
CA GLN A 70 -18.59 34.05 -6.41
C GLN A 70 -19.54 33.41 -5.39
N TYR A 71 -19.34 32.11 -5.13
CA TYR A 71 -19.97 31.41 -4.00
C TYR A 71 -19.21 31.60 -2.70
N ARG A 72 -19.97 31.79 -1.61
CA ARG A 72 -19.46 31.70 -0.24
C ARG A 72 -20.20 30.60 0.49
N LEU A 73 -19.46 29.57 0.88
CA LEU A 73 -19.97 28.43 1.64
C LEU A 73 -19.58 28.61 3.10
N TYR A 74 -20.58 28.59 3.97
CA TYR A 74 -20.39 28.54 5.41
C TYR A 74 -20.56 27.09 5.85
N VAL A 75 -19.51 26.52 6.42
CA VAL A 75 -19.49 25.17 6.96
C VAL A 75 -19.11 25.27 8.43
N TRP A 76 -19.81 24.55 9.29
CA TRP A 76 -19.63 24.53 10.75
C TRP A 76 -18.74 23.36 11.19
#